data_AF-A0A6C0LHE4-F1
#
_entry.id   AF-A0A6C0LHE4-F1
#
_cell.length_a   1.000
_cell.length_b   1.000
_cell.length_c   1.000
_cell.angle_alpha   90.00
_cell.angle_beta   90.00
_cell.angle_gamma   90.00
#
_symmetry.space_group_name_H-M   'P 1'
#
loop_
_entity.id
_entity.type
_entity.pdbx_description
1 polymer ?
#
loop_
_entity_poly.entity_id
_entity_poly.type
_entity_poly.pdbx_seq_one_letter_code
_entity_poly.pdbx_strand_id
1 'polypeptide(L)'
;MVSIVTTRFNNDTWRENCMYKEKLNIQGCLYCSPQQVSSKIHPNSPIFVVEMNNSTNQIQGIGFISNKVQFDKYYKVYETGNYNRYTYTSKYRIDRCDLLQKIPNLVTIFDYILFKEKTHLKRGSGMTKIPEKLLRHQKCGEIDIIKELKTLFYQHFR
;
A
#
# COMPACT_ATOMS: atom_id res chain seq x y z
N MET A 1 -0.74 1.71 17.85
CA MET A 1 -1.72 1.02 16.96
C MET A 1 -1.23 1.14 15.53
N VAL A 2 -1.17 0.04 14.76
CA VAL A 2 -0.75 0.05 13.35
C VAL A 2 -2.00 0.06 12.48
N SER A 3 -2.04 0.88 11.43
CA SER A 3 -3.14 0.89 10.46
C SER A 3 -2.74 0.17 9.17
N ILE A 4 -3.71 -0.47 8.51
CA ILE A 4 -3.54 -0.99 7.16
C ILE A 4 -4.39 -0.14 6.22
N VAL A 5 -3.76 0.42 5.20
CA VAL A 5 -4.40 1.23 4.16
C VAL A 5 -4.12 0.64 2.79
N THR A 6 -4.86 1.11 1.80
CA THR A 6 -4.67 0.77 0.38
C THR A 6 -4.29 2.03 -0.39
N THR A 7 -3.39 1.88 -1.36
CA THR A 7 -3.22 2.82 -2.47
C THR A 7 -3.62 2.12 -3.76
N ARG A 8 -4.02 2.88 -4.78
CA ARG A 8 -4.61 2.35 -6.00
C ARG A 8 -3.85 2.85 -7.21
N PHE A 9 -3.41 1.89 -8.01
CA PHE A 9 -2.79 2.09 -9.30
C PHE A 9 -3.67 1.49 -10.39
N ASN A 10 -3.47 1.99 -11.61
CA ASN A 10 -3.75 1.25 -12.83
C ASN A 10 -2.39 0.91 -13.47
N ASN A 11 -2.40 0.24 -14.63
CA ASN A 11 -1.14 -0.11 -15.30
C ASN A 11 -0.28 1.13 -15.63
N ASP A 12 -0.89 2.25 -16.01
CA ASP A 12 -0.16 3.47 -16.38
C ASP A 12 0.50 4.11 -15.16
N THR A 13 -0.26 4.37 -14.09
CA THR A 13 0.26 4.99 -12.88
C THR A 13 1.23 4.09 -12.13
N TRP A 14 1.06 2.77 -12.21
CA TRP A 14 2.04 1.82 -11.71
C TRP A 14 3.37 1.95 -12.48
N ARG A 15 3.30 1.97 -13.81
CA ARG A 15 4.47 2.13 -14.68
C ARG A 15 5.17 3.46 -14.44
N GLU A 16 4.44 4.57 -14.37
CA GLU A 16 4.97 5.90 -14.01
C GLU A 16 5.72 5.85 -12.68
N ASN A 17 5.12 5.25 -11.65
CA ASN A 17 5.76 5.11 -10.33
C ASN A 17 7.06 4.31 -10.40
N CYS A 18 7.07 3.17 -11.09
CA CYS A 18 8.25 2.33 -11.25
C CYS A 18 9.37 3.06 -12.01
N MET A 19 9.07 3.62 -13.18
CA MET A 19 10.05 4.37 -14.00
C MET A 19 10.63 5.56 -13.23
N TYR A 20 9.79 6.28 -12.47
CA TYR A 20 10.24 7.43 -11.70
C TYR A 20 11.16 7.03 -10.55
N LYS A 21 10.83 5.94 -9.82
CA LYS A 21 11.71 5.39 -8.78
C LYS A 21 13.05 4.94 -9.35
N GLU A 22 13.03 4.25 -10.50
CA GLU A 22 14.24 3.80 -11.18
C GLU A 22 15.13 4.97 -11.61
N LYS A 23 14.54 5.97 -12.28
CA LYS A 23 15.25 7.18 -12.74
C LYS A 23 15.98 7.93 -11.60
N LEU A 24 15.36 7.98 -10.42
CA LEU A 24 15.92 8.69 -9.26
C LEU A 24 16.62 7.76 -8.26
N ASN A 25 16.80 6.48 -8.61
CA ASN A 25 17.35 5.46 -7.73
C ASN A 25 16.71 5.43 -6.33
N ILE A 26 15.38 5.62 -6.28
CA ILE A 26 14.60 5.57 -5.05
C ILE A 26 14.28 4.11 -4.73
N GLN A 27 14.81 3.64 -3.61
CA GLN A 27 14.49 2.32 -3.07
C GLN A 27 13.27 2.38 -2.17
N GLY A 28 12.45 1.33 -2.19
CA GLY A 28 11.31 1.16 -1.31
C GLY A 28 10.00 1.82 -1.80
N CYS A 29 9.33 2.49 -0.87
CA CYS A 29 8.03 3.13 -1.04
C CYS A 29 8.18 4.56 -1.56
N LEU A 30 7.37 4.90 -2.58
CA LEU A 30 7.12 6.26 -3.02
C LEU A 30 5.63 6.38 -3.32
N TYR A 31 4.87 6.95 -2.38
CA TYR A 31 3.44 7.12 -2.49
C TYR A 31 3.09 8.59 -2.61
N CYS A 32 2.83 9.01 -3.85
CA CYS A 32 2.22 10.29 -4.13
C CYS A 32 0.69 10.13 -4.11
N SER A 33 0.00 11.01 -3.38
CA SER A 33 -1.43 10.97 -3.15
C SER A 33 -2.07 12.35 -3.32
N PRO A 34 -3.30 12.43 -3.88
CA PRO A 34 -4.04 13.69 -4.00
C PRO A 34 -4.57 14.21 -2.65
N GLN A 35 -4.63 13.34 -1.64
CA GLN A 35 -5.14 13.64 -0.30
C GLN A 35 -4.19 13.10 0.76
N GLN A 36 -4.13 13.77 1.91
CA GLN A 36 -3.44 13.22 3.07
C GLN A 36 -4.17 11.97 3.57
N VAL A 37 -3.43 11.08 4.24
CA VAL A 37 -4.02 10.02 5.04
C VAL A 37 -5.02 10.62 6.03
N SER A 38 -6.18 9.98 6.20
CA SER A 38 -7.26 10.45 7.07
C SER A 38 -6.75 10.85 8.46
N SER A 39 -7.25 11.98 8.99
CA SER A 39 -6.98 12.45 10.35
C SER A 39 -7.40 11.47 11.45
N LYS A 40 -8.23 10.46 11.12
CA LYS A 40 -8.56 9.33 12.02
C LYS A 40 -7.37 8.40 12.29
N ILE A 41 -6.32 8.46 11.46
CA ILE A 41 -5.07 7.75 11.69
C ILE A 41 -4.09 8.74 12.31
N HIS A 42 -3.58 8.41 13.51
CA HIS A 42 -2.74 9.32 14.28
C HIS A 42 -1.50 9.78 13.47
N PRO A 43 -1.11 11.06 13.53
CA PRO A 43 0.13 11.54 12.92
C PRO A 43 1.35 10.74 13.39
N ASN A 44 2.35 10.56 12.52
CA ASN A 44 3.57 9.78 12.75
C ASN A 44 3.37 8.29 13.08
N SER A 45 2.13 7.80 13.13
CA SER A 45 1.87 6.39 13.41
C SER A 45 2.31 5.48 12.25
N PRO A 46 2.72 4.24 12.53
CA PRO A 46 3.10 3.28 11.50
C PRO A 46 1.88 2.81 10.69
N ILE A 47 2.07 2.70 9.37
CA ILE A 47 1.05 2.30 8.41
C ILE A 47 1.61 1.23 7.46
N PHE A 48 0.89 0.13 7.30
CA PHE A 48 1.06 -0.76 6.16
C PHE A 48 0.23 -0.27 4.98
N VAL A 49 0.84 -0.15 3.81
CA VAL A 49 0.20 0.29 2.57
C VAL A 49 0.17 -0.87 1.60
N VAL A 50 -1.02 -1.37 1.28
CA VAL A 50 -1.21 -2.41 0.26
C VAL A 50 -1.34 -1.73 -1.10
N GLU A 51 -0.42 -2.04 -2.02
CA GLU A 51 -0.35 -1.46 -3.36
C GLU A 51 -1.30 -2.21 -4.30
N MET A 52 -2.50 -1.68 -4.55
CA MET A 52 -3.46 -2.32 -5.44
C MET A 52 -3.24 -1.92 -6.90
N ASN A 53 -3.19 -2.87 -7.84
CA ASN A 53 -3.35 -2.59 -9.26
C ASN A 53 -4.76 -3.01 -9.72
N ASN A 54 -5.59 -2.02 -10.03
CA ASN A 54 -6.99 -2.20 -10.42
C ASN A 54 -7.17 -2.71 -11.85
N SER A 55 -6.17 -2.58 -12.71
CA SER A 55 -6.17 -3.11 -14.07
C SER A 55 -5.96 -4.63 -14.06
N THR A 56 -5.07 -5.13 -13.22
CA THR A 56 -4.79 -6.58 -13.09
C THR A 56 -5.60 -7.27 -11.99
N ASN A 57 -6.27 -6.50 -11.12
CA ASN A 57 -6.94 -6.98 -9.90
C ASN A 57 -6.00 -7.76 -8.97
N GLN A 58 -4.79 -7.27 -8.81
CA GLN A 58 -3.75 -7.88 -8.00
C GLN A 58 -3.01 -6.84 -7.18
N ILE A 59 -2.62 -7.20 -5.96
CA ILE A 59 -1.67 -6.38 -5.19
C ILE A 59 -0.28 -6.47 -5.82
N GLN A 60 0.46 -5.36 -5.88
CA GLN A 60 1.82 -5.29 -6.44
C GLN A 60 2.91 -5.35 -5.37
N GLY A 61 2.53 -5.14 -4.12
CA GLY A 61 3.46 -5.09 -3.01
C GLY A 61 2.81 -4.53 -1.77
N ILE A 62 3.58 -4.54 -0.69
CA ILE A 62 3.20 -3.92 0.57
C ILE A 62 4.34 -3.02 1.01
N GLY A 63 4.01 -1.79 1.37
CA GLY A 63 4.91 -0.83 1.98
C GLY A 63 4.67 -0.67 3.46
N PHE A 64 5.71 -0.25 4.19
CA PHE A 64 5.60 0.15 5.59
C PHE A 64 6.13 1.58 5.76
N ILE A 65 5.23 2.52 6.05
CA ILE A 65 5.52 3.96 6.14
C ILE A 65 5.15 4.51 7.53
N SER A 66 5.61 5.71 7.83
CA SER A 66 5.06 6.53 8.90
C SER A 66 4.02 7.49 8.33
N ASN A 67 2.96 7.80 9.10
CA ASN A 67 1.98 8.83 8.75
C ASN A 67 2.57 10.25 8.86
N LYS A 68 3.54 10.53 8.00
CA LYS A 68 4.26 11.79 7.95
C LYS A 68 4.43 12.18 6.48
N VAL A 69 3.80 13.28 6.10
CA VAL A 69 3.98 13.85 4.76
C VAL A 69 5.39 14.39 4.65
N GLN A 70 6.02 14.08 3.53
CA GLN A 70 7.33 14.60 3.17
C GLN A 70 7.17 15.93 2.42
N PHE A 71 7.78 17.00 2.94
CA PHE A 71 7.67 18.38 2.43
C PHE A 71 8.98 18.95 1.88
N ASP A 72 10.11 18.29 2.14
CA ASP A 72 11.45 18.71 1.71
C ASP A 72 11.64 18.64 0.18
N LYS A 73 10.97 17.69 -0.48
CA LYS A 73 11.09 17.46 -1.92
C LYS A 73 9.74 17.25 -2.57
N TYR A 74 9.53 17.95 -3.69
CA TYR A 74 8.39 17.74 -4.57
C TYR A 74 8.70 16.64 -5.59
N TYR A 75 7.85 15.61 -5.64
CA TYR A 75 7.98 14.49 -6.57
C TYR A 75 6.87 14.54 -7.62
N LYS A 76 7.23 14.90 -8.87
CA LYS A 76 6.33 14.88 -10.02
C LYS A 76 6.29 13.47 -10.64
N VAL A 77 5.71 12.52 -9.91
CA VAL A 77 5.68 11.10 -10.32
C VAL A 77 4.70 10.89 -11.46
N TYR A 78 3.48 11.39 -11.31
CA TYR A 78 2.40 11.15 -12.27
C TYR A 78 2.21 12.36 -13.19
N GLU A 79 1.78 12.12 -14.42
CA GLU A 79 1.42 13.19 -15.36
C GLU A 79 0.26 14.04 -14.82
N THR A 80 -0.74 13.38 -14.22
CA THR A 80 -1.85 14.07 -13.58
C THR A 80 -1.39 14.69 -12.26
N GLY A 81 -1.12 16.01 -12.29
CA GLY A 81 -0.49 16.74 -11.18
C GLY A 81 -1.19 16.63 -9.82
N ASN A 82 -2.52 16.43 -9.80
CA ASN A 82 -3.28 16.26 -8.56
C ASN A 82 -2.80 15.06 -7.73
N TYR A 83 -2.33 13.97 -8.35
CA TYR A 83 -1.83 12.82 -7.60
C TYR A 83 -0.48 13.08 -6.92
N ASN A 84 0.21 14.17 -7.25
CA ASN A 84 1.53 14.53 -6.70
C ASN A 84 1.47 15.50 -5.51
N ARG A 85 0.28 15.70 -4.89
CA ARG A 85 0.09 16.73 -3.86
C ARG A 85 0.77 16.39 -2.53
N TYR A 86 0.66 15.15 -2.07
CA TYR A 86 1.26 14.69 -0.82
C TYR A 86 2.13 13.48 -1.08
N THR A 87 3.33 13.46 -0.50
CA THR A 87 4.26 12.35 -0.69
C THR A 87 4.56 11.66 0.62
N TYR A 88 4.59 10.33 0.58
CA TYR A 88 5.00 9.46 1.66
C TYR A 88 6.07 8.50 1.14
N THR A 89 7.19 8.41 1.86
CA THR A 89 8.32 7.56 1.46
C THR A 89 8.74 6.65 2.61
N SER A 90 9.42 5.57 2.26
CA SER A 90 10.05 4.65 3.22
C SER A 90 10.96 3.70 2.47
N LYS A 91 12.03 3.22 3.10
CA LYS A 91 12.88 2.16 2.53
C LYS A 91 12.23 0.77 2.61
N TYR A 92 11.16 0.61 3.39
CA TYR A 92 10.56 -0.70 3.67
C TYR A 92 9.41 -1.01 2.70
N ARG A 93 9.71 -1.72 1.60
CA ARG A 93 8.71 -2.24 0.65
C ARG A 93 9.04 -3.69 0.27
N ILE A 94 8.04 -4.56 0.31
CA ILE A 94 8.16 -5.95 -0.13
C ILE A 94 7.35 -6.09 -1.42
N ASP A 95 7.99 -6.59 -2.47
CA ASP A 95 7.34 -6.80 -3.77
C ASP A 95 6.39 -8.00 -3.76
N ARG A 96 5.39 -8.02 -4.64
CA ARG A 96 4.47 -9.15 -4.81
C ARG A 96 5.21 -10.47 -4.97
N CYS A 97 6.29 -10.51 -5.77
CA CYS A 97 7.06 -11.73 -5.99
C CYS A 97 7.58 -12.33 -4.69
N ASP A 98 8.14 -11.50 -3.81
CA ASP A 98 8.63 -11.92 -2.49
C ASP A 98 7.48 -12.27 -1.53
N LEU A 99 6.37 -11.53 -1.60
CA LEU A 99 5.18 -11.81 -0.80
C LEU A 99 4.58 -13.19 -1.14
N LEU A 100 4.54 -13.55 -2.43
CA LEU A 100 4.06 -14.85 -2.88
C LEU A 100 4.96 -16.00 -2.40
N GLN A 101 6.26 -15.78 -2.28
CA GLN A 101 7.18 -16.79 -1.76
C GLN A 101 7.03 -16.98 -0.24
N LYS A 102 6.77 -15.90 0.50
CA LYS A 102 6.79 -15.91 1.98
C LYS A 102 5.42 -16.14 2.62
N ILE A 103 4.39 -15.51 2.07
CA ILE A 103 3.02 -15.50 2.60
C ILE A 103 1.96 -15.58 1.48
N PRO A 104 2.00 -16.62 0.62
CA PRO A 104 1.09 -16.74 -0.54
C PRO A 104 -0.39 -16.70 -0.16
N ASN A 105 -0.74 -17.24 1.02
CA ASN A 105 -2.11 -17.24 1.53
C ASN A 105 -2.62 -15.81 1.74
N LEU A 106 -1.83 -14.94 2.38
CA LEU A 106 -2.23 -13.56 2.63
C LEU A 106 -2.34 -12.75 1.33
N VAL A 107 -1.46 -12.99 0.36
CA VAL A 107 -1.56 -12.37 -0.97
C VAL A 107 -2.88 -12.75 -1.65
N THR A 108 -3.24 -14.04 -1.60
CA THR A 108 -4.50 -14.54 -2.19
C THR A 108 -5.73 -13.97 -1.48
N ILE A 109 -5.67 -13.82 -0.16
CA ILE A 109 -6.72 -13.16 0.63
C ILE A 109 -6.88 -11.70 0.18
N PHE A 110 -5.79 -10.94 0.07
CA PHE A 110 -5.84 -9.55 -0.38
C PHE A 110 -6.37 -9.42 -1.81
N ASP A 111 -5.90 -10.23 -2.75
CA ASP A 111 -6.41 -10.24 -4.13
C ASP A 111 -7.92 -10.53 -4.19
N TYR A 112 -8.46 -11.28 -3.22
CA TYR A 112 -9.89 -11.54 -3.12
C TYR A 112 -10.65 -10.38 -2.46
N ILE A 113 -10.31 -10.02 -1.21
CA ILE A 113 -11.10 -9.05 -0.42
C ILE A 113 -11.03 -7.63 -0.99
N LEU A 114 -9.92 -7.27 -1.65
CA LEU A 114 -9.72 -5.91 -2.15
C LEU A 114 -10.32 -5.68 -3.54
N PHE A 115 -10.57 -6.74 -4.32
CA PHE A 115 -11.00 -6.62 -5.72
C PHE A 115 -12.32 -7.32 -6.06
N LYS A 116 -12.69 -8.39 -5.34
CA LYS A 116 -13.84 -9.25 -5.71
C LYS A 116 -14.98 -9.22 -4.68
N GLU A 117 -14.65 -9.09 -3.41
CA GLU A 117 -15.65 -9.16 -2.33
C GLU A 117 -16.65 -8.00 -2.39
N LYS A 118 -17.83 -8.19 -1.77
CA LYS A 118 -18.76 -7.07 -1.57
C LYS A 118 -18.05 -5.97 -0.80
N THR A 119 -18.23 -4.72 -1.25
CA THR A 119 -17.53 -3.54 -0.68
C THR A 119 -16.00 -3.55 -0.88
N HIS A 120 -15.53 -4.18 -1.98
CA HIS A 120 -14.14 -4.09 -2.43
C HIS A 120 -13.63 -2.64 -2.52
N LEU A 121 -12.31 -2.47 -2.48
CA LEU A 121 -11.67 -1.16 -2.36
C LEU A 121 -11.18 -0.58 -3.69
N LYS A 122 -11.65 -1.06 -4.84
CA LYS A 122 -11.23 -0.55 -6.17
C LYS A 122 -11.51 0.94 -6.40
N ARG A 123 -12.43 1.56 -5.66
CA ARG A 123 -12.79 2.98 -5.74
C ARG A 123 -12.33 3.72 -4.48
N GLY A 124 -11.97 4.99 -4.62
CA GLY A 124 -11.47 5.84 -3.54
C GLY A 124 -10.34 6.74 -4.02
N SER A 125 -10.16 7.88 -3.34
CA SER A 125 -9.07 8.82 -3.61
C SER A 125 -8.00 8.72 -2.52
N GLY A 126 -6.74 8.77 -2.94
CA GLY A 126 -5.59 8.66 -2.04
C GLY A 126 -5.53 7.34 -1.27
N MET A 127 -4.86 7.40 -0.12
CA MET A 127 -4.71 6.25 0.78
C MET A 127 -5.92 6.10 1.70
N THR A 128 -6.55 4.93 1.67
CA THR A 128 -7.76 4.66 2.46
C THR A 128 -7.59 3.45 3.36
N LYS A 129 -8.00 3.56 4.62
CA LYS A 129 -7.98 2.46 5.59
C LYS A 129 -8.81 1.27 5.10
N ILE A 130 -8.28 0.06 5.26
CA ILE A 130 -9.06 -1.17 5.03
C ILE A 130 -10.08 -1.30 6.17
N PRO A 131 -11.39 -1.37 5.88
CA PRO A 131 -12.41 -1.58 6.89
C PRO A 131 -12.18 -2.89 7.66
N GLU A 132 -12.42 -2.86 8.96
CA GLU A 132 -12.23 -4.03 9.83
C GLU A 132 -13.05 -5.25 9.39
N LYS A 133 -14.25 -5.02 8.84
CA LYS A 133 -15.09 -6.08 8.26
C LYS A 133 -14.41 -6.87 7.12
N LEU A 134 -13.51 -6.24 6.35
CA LEU A 134 -12.76 -6.92 5.30
C LEU A 134 -11.57 -7.69 5.89
N LEU A 135 -10.93 -7.13 6.92
CA LEU A 135 -9.84 -7.80 7.62
C LEU A 135 -10.32 -9.02 8.41
N ARG A 136 -11.58 -9.03 8.87
CA ARG A 136 -12.24 -10.14 9.55
C ARG A 136 -13.12 -11.00 8.62
N HIS A 137 -12.91 -10.91 7.31
CA HIS A 137 -13.69 -11.69 6.35
C HIS A 137 -13.45 -13.20 6.56
N GLN A 138 -14.44 -14.05 6.25
CA GLN A 138 -14.34 -15.50 6.45
C GLN A 138 -13.12 -16.14 5.77
N LYS A 139 -12.70 -15.58 4.61
CA LYS A 139 -11.47 -16.02 3.91
C LYS A 139 -10.18 -15.73 4.66
N CYS A 140 -10.18 -14.79 5.60
CA CYS A 140 -9.05 -14.56 6.49
C CYS A 140 -8.93 -15.68 7.54
N GLY A 141 -10.00 -16.44 7.79
CA GLY A 141 -10.02 -17.47 8.83
C GLY A 141 -9.65 -16.88 10.19
N GLU A 142 -8.71 -17.52 10.87
CA GLU A 142 -8.18 -17.11 12.17
C GLU A 142 -6.89 -16.26 12.06
N ILE A 143 -6.53 -15.82 10.86
CA ILE A 143 -5.27 -15.11 10.62
C ILE A 143 -5.35 -13.69 11.18
N ASP A 144 -4.44 -13.37 12.11
CA ASP A 144 -4.15 -11.99 12.49
C ASP A 144 -3.21 -11.36 11.44
N ILE A 145 -3.82 -10.70 10.45
CA ILE A 145 -3.13 -10.02 9.34
C ILE A 145 -2.07 -9.02 9.86
N ILE A 146 -2.37 -8.29 10.94
CA ILE A 146 -1.43 -7.28 11.46
C ILE A 146 -0.21 -7.97 12.05
N LYS A 147 -0.41 -9.06 12.81
CA LYS A 147 0.69 -9.84 13.38
C LYS A 147 1.54 -10.48 12.28
N GLU A 148 0.91 -11.03 11.25
CA GLU A 148 1.62 -11.66 10.13
C GLU A 148 2.48 -10.66 9.34
N LEU A 149 1.92 -9.47 9.03
CA LEU A 149 2.67 -8.40 8.37
C LEU A 149 3.83 -7.90 9.22
N LYS A 150 3.65 -7.76 10.54
CA LYS A 150 4.75 -7.37 11.45
C LYS A 150 5.87 -8.40 11.43
N THR A 151 5.55 -9.68 11.54
CA THR A 151 6.54 -10.77 11.51
C THR A 151 7.29 -10.78 10.19
N LEU A 152 6.57 -10.68 9.06
CA LEU A 152 7.15 -10.65 7.72
C LEU A 152 8.15 -9.50 7.56
N PHE A 153 7.73 -8.27 7.89
CA PHE A 153 8.59 -7.10 7.71
C PHE A 153 9.79 -7.13 8.65
N TYR A 154 9.60 -7.61 9.89
CA TYR A 154 10.70 -7.81 10.82
C TYR A 154 11.72 -8.82 10.28
N GLN A 155 11.27 -9.95 9.74
CA GLN A 155 12.18 -10.97 9.17
C GLN A 155 12.88 -10.52 7.89
N HIS A 156 12.21 -9.73 7.06
CA HIS A 156 12.76 -9.34 5.76
C HIS A 156 13.76 -8.18 5.82
N PHE A 157 13.60 -7.26 6.78
CA PHE A 157 14.42 -6.04 6.89
C PHE A 157 15.32 -6.01 8.13
N ARG A 158 15.45 -7.15 8.83
CA ARG A 158 16.41 -7.32 9.91
C ARG A 158 17.83 -7.45 9.37
#